data_AF-A0A9D0Y5H1-F1
#
_entry.id   AF-A0A9D0Y5H1-F1
#
_cell.length_a   1.000
_cell.length_b   1.000
_cell.length_c   1.000
_cell.angle_alpha   90.00
_cell.angle_beta   90.00
_cell.angle_gamma   90.00
#
_symmetry.space_group_name_H-M   'P 1'
#
loop_
_entity.id
_entity.type
_entity.pdbx_description
1 polymer ?
#
loop_
_entity_poly.entity_id
_entity_poly.type
_entity_poly.pdbx_seq_one_letter_code
_entity_poly.pdbx_strand_id
1 'polypeptide(L)'
;MLNSLFNFLIKKSVLALTLLLVLIGSLLYQIPHFSLDASSDSLALEGDNNLALFEKTQETFQTSSSSLIISYTTEDGVLDPQQIKYLRALRDDLLALKRVASVTSILDVPLFQSPPLSLIELTGDAITIDNGKADMSFIAGEFRRGPLYA
;
A
#
# COMPACT_ATOMS: atom_id res chain seq x y z
N MET A 1 11.54 -5.93 54.39
CA MET A 1 11.09 -4.96 53.36
C MET A 1 9.56 -4.91 53.23
N LEU A 2 8.86 -6.05 53.17
CA LEU A 2 7.39 -6.10 53.07
C LEU A 2 6.64 -5.35 54.19
N ASN A 3 7.07 -5.48 55.45
CA ASN A 3 6.41 -4.81 56.58
C ASN A 3 6.51 -3.28 56.54
N SER A 4 7.54 -2.73 55.88
CA SER A 4 7.67 -1.28 55.68
C SER A 4 6.67 -0.77 54.64
N LEU A 5 6.47 -1.55 53.58
CA LEU A 5 5.52 -1.28 52.52
C LEU A 5 4.08 -1.35 53.05
N PHE A 6 3.74 -2.39 53.82
CA PHE A 6 2.45 -2.49 54.51
C PHE A 6 2.20 -1.35 55.50
N ASN A 7 3.20 -0.98 56.32
CA ASN A 7 3.07 0.17 57.22
C ASN A 7 2.88 1.49 56.45
N PHE A 8 3.52 1.64 55.29
CA PHE A 8 3.33 2.82 54.43
C PHE A 8 1.92 2.87 53.85
N LEU A 9 1.38 1.75 53.35
CA LEU A 9 0.00 1.67 52.86
C LEU A 9 -1.03 1.97 53.96
N ILE A 10 -0.84 1.41 55.17
CA ILE A 10 -1.83 1.50 56.25
C ILE A 10 -1.73 2.85 56.98
N LYS A 11 -0.51 3.32 57.33
CA LYS A 11 -0.33 4.56 58.11
C LYS A 11 -0.38 5.83 57.28
N LYS A 12 -0.08 5.77 55.98
CA LYS A 12 -0.11 6.91 55.05
C LYS A 12 -1.06 6.65 53.89
N SER A 13 -2.28 6.21 54.19
CA SER A 13 -3.29 5.78 53.20
C SER A 13 -3.59 6.82 52.13
N VAL A 14 -3.68 8.11 52.48
CA VAL A 14 -3.93 9.21 51.53
C VAL A 14 -2.78 9.34 50.53
N LEU A 15 -1.53 9.32 51.01
CA LEU A 15 -0.33 9.39 50.16
C LEU A 15 -0.21 8.16 49.24
N ALA A 16 -0.52 6.98 49.77
CA ALA A 16 -0.56 5.74 48.99
C ALA A 16 -1.65 5.78 47.91
N LEU A 17 -2.84 6.30 48.24
CA LEU A 17 -3.94 6.46 47.29
C LEU A 17 -3.60 7.46 46.18
N THR A 18 -3.00 8.60 46.53
CA THR A 18 -2.53 9.58 45.53
C THR A 18 -1.49 8.97 44.61
N LEU A 19 -0.53 8.21 45.13
CA LEU A 19 0.48 7.52 44.33
C LEU A 19 -0.15 6.51 43.36
N LEU A 20 -1.12 5.73 43.83
CA LEU A 20 -1.88 4.79 43.00
C LEU A 20 -2.63 5.54 41.89
N LEU A 21 -3.27 6.66 42.21
CA LEU A 21 -4.03 7.46 41.26
C LEU A 21 -3.12 8.07 40.19
N VAL A 22 -1.91 8.52 40.57
CA VAL A 22 -0.88 8.98 39.62
C VAL A 22 -0.42 7.83 38.72
N LEU A 23 -0.18 6.64 39.27
CA LEU A 23 0.19 5.46 38.49
C LEU A 23 -0.91 5.11 37.47
N ILE A 24 -2.16 4.99 37.91
CA ILE A 24 -3.30 4.72 37.03
C ILE A 24 -3.45 5.82 35.98
N GLY A 25 -3.33 7.09 36.38
CA GLY A 25 -3.35 8.24 35.47
C GLY A 25 -2.26 8.16 34.40
N SER A 26 -1.04 7.74 34.76
CA SER A 26 0.04 7.54 33.79
C SER A 26 -0.24 6.38 32.82
N LEU A 27 -0.85 5.29 33.29
CA LEU A 27 -1.25 4.19 32.41
C LEU A 27 -2.37 4.63 31.46
N LEU A 28 -3.37 5.35 31.96
CA LEU A 28 -4.46 5.89 31.15
C LEU A 28 -3.96 6.88 30.09
N TYR A 29 -2.98 7.72 30.45
CA TYR A 29 -2.33 8.64 29.51
C TYR A 29 -1.59 7.90 28.39
N GLN A 30 -1.08 6.69 28.66
CA GLN A 30 -0.38 5.87 27.67
C GLN A 30 -1.32 5.12 26.72
N ILE A 31 -2.61 4.95 27.05
CA ILE A 31 -3.57 4.19 26.21
C ILE A 31 -3.59 4.62 24.74
N PRO A 32 -3.65 5.93 24.40
CA PRO A 32 -3.67 6.36 23.00
C PRO A 32 -2.38 6.07 22.23
N HIS A 33 -1.28 5.83 22.94
CA HIS A 33 0.04 5.56 22.38
C HIS A 33 0.38 4.06 22.40
N PHE A 34 -0.53 3.23 22.89
CA PHE A 34 -0.35 1.79 22.90
C PHE A 34 -0.85 1.22 21.58
N SER A 35 0.07 0.70 20.77
CA SER A 35 -0.24 -0.05 19.55
C SER A 35 0.12 -1.52 19.78
N LEU A 36 -0.88 -2.40 19.69
CA LEU A 36 -0.68 -3.84 19.74
C LEU A 36 -0.73 -4.38 18.30
N ASP A 37 0.43 -4.64 17.72
CA ASP A 37 0.51 -5.36 16.44
C ASP A 37 0.45 -6.87 16.74
N ALA A 38 -0.76 -7.41 16.67
CA ALA A 38 -1.04 -8.84 16.83
C ALA A 38 -1.55 -9.45 15.53
N SER A 39 -1.06 -8.93 14.39
CA SER A 39 -1.31 -9.55 13.10
C SER A 39 -0.71 -10.96 13.08
N SER A 40 -1.41 -11.88 12.41
CA SER A 40 -0.94 -13.28 12.26
C SER A 40 0.44 -13.36 11.63
N ASP A 41 0.75 -12.41 10.74
CA ASP A 41 2.00 -12.37 9.98
C ASP A 41 3.15 -11.88 10.87
N SER A 42 2.91 -10.89 11.73
CA SER A 42 3.88 -10.45 12.73
C SER A 42 4.18 -11.59 13.72
N LEU A 43 3.15 -12.24 14.29
CA LEU A 43 3.35 -13.33 15.26
C LEU A 43 4.02 -14.58 14.69
N ALA A 44 3.77 -14.90 13.41
CA ALA A 44 4.32 -16.10 12.77
C ALA A 44 5.78 -15.91 12.32
N LEU A 45 6.20 -14.67 12.05
CA LEU A 45 7.48 -14.35 11.41
C LEU A 45 8.40 -13.47 12.28
N GLU A 46 8.02 -13.19 13.53
CA GLU A 46 8.83 -12.40 14.46
C GLU A 46 10.19 -13.08 14.70
N GLY A 47 11.28 -12.42 14.27
CA GLY A 47 12.64 -12.95 14.35
C GLY A 47 13.12 -13.74 13.12
N ASP A 48 12.32 -13.85 12.05
CA ASP A 48 12.76 -14.43 10.78
C ASP A 48 13.54 -13.41 9.93
N ASN A 49 14.74 -13.78 9.48
CA ASN A 49 15.55 -12.99 8.54
C ASN A 49 14.82 -12.75 7.20
N ASN A 50 13.90 -13.65 6.81
CA ASN A 50 13.10 -13.49 5.60
C ASN A 50 12.11 -12.32 5.70
N LEU A 51 11.54 -12.06 6.89
CA LEU A 51 10.66 -10.92 7.10
C LEU A 51 11.42 -9.60 6.95
N ALA A 52 12.60 -9.50 7.55
CA ALA A 52 13.46 -8.33 7.41
C ALA A 52 13.88 -8.08 5.95
N LEU A 53 14.17 -9.14 5.19
CA LEU A 53 14.45 -9.03 3.76
C LEU A 53 13.21 -8.60 2.95
N PHE A 54 12.04 -9.14 3.27
CA PHE A 54 10.77 -8.77 2.65
C PHE A 54 10.43 -7.29 2.90
N GLU A 55 10.51 -6.83 4.14
CA GLU A 55 10.30 -5.42 4.51
C GLU A 55 11.27 -4.50 3.77
N LYS A 56 12.57 -4.83 3.78
CA LYS A 56 13.59 -4.06 3.04
C LYS A 56 13.32 -4.02 1.53
N THR A 57 12.84 -5.11 0.96
CA THR A 57 12.46 -5.18 -0.46
C THR A 57 11.26 -4.29 -0.73
N GLN A 58 10.24 -4.32 0.13
CA GLN A 58 9.08 -3.44 0.01
C GLN A 58 9.44 -1.96 0.14
N GLU A 59 10.32 -1.59 1.07
CA GLU A 59 10.84 -0.22 1.19
C GLU A 59 11.62 0.21 -0.05
N THR A 60 12.48 -0.67 -0.57
CA THR A 60 13.35 -0.37 -1.73
C THR A 60 12.53 -0.16 -3.01
N PHE A 61 11.57 -1.05 -3.27
CA PHE A 61 10.78 -1.03 -4.50
C PHE A 61 9.42 -0.34 -4.34
N GLN A 62 9.13 0.20 -3.15
CA GLN A 62 7.86 0.88 -2.82
C GLN A 62 6.64 0.04 -3.20
N THR A 63 6.76 -1.29 -3.13
CA THR A 63 5.61 -2.17 -3.36
C THR A 63 4.65 -1.98 -2.20
N SER A 64 3.45 -1.50 -2.50
CA SER A 64 2.44 -1.27 -1.49
C SER A 64 1.98 -2.60 -0.92
N SER A 65 2.13 -2.79 0.40
CA SER A 65 1.67 -3.99 1.11
C SER A 65 0.15 -4.21 1.04
N SER A 66 -0.60 -3.16 0.67
CA SER A 66 -2.06 -3.16 0.55
C SER A 66 -2.50 -2.63 -0.83
N SER A 67 -2.28 -3.44 -1.88
CA SER A 67 -2.81 -3.16 -3.22
C SER A 67 -4.12 -3.91 -3.47
N LEU A 68 -5.11 -3.24 -4.06
CA LEU A 68 -6.31 -3.88 -4.60
C LEU A 68 -6.12 -4.14 -6.10
N ILE A 69 -6.20 -5.40 -6.51
CA ILE A 69 -6.15 -5.80 -7.92
C ILE A 69 -7.58 -5.94 -8.44
N ILE A 70 -7.91 -5.18 -9.49
CA ILE A 70 -9.21 -5.24 -10.17
C ILE A 70 -8.99 -5.87 -11.55
N SER A 71 -9.64 -7.00 -11.80
CA SER A 71 -9.69 -7.61 -13.14
C SER A 71 -10.93 -7.11 -13.88
N TYR A 72 -10.75 -6.68 -15.12
CA TYR A 72 -11.80 -6.11 -15.95
C TYR A 72 -11.86 -6.83 -17.30
N THR A 73 -13.02 -7.39 -17.62
CA THR A 73 -13.27 -8.20 -18.81
C THR A 73 -14.51 -7.70 -19.53
N THR A 74 -14.47 -7.66 -20.86
CA THR A 74 -15.53 -7.17 -21.73
C THR A 74 -15.66 -8.07 -22.96
N GLU A 75 -16.86 -8.23 -23.51
CA GLU A 75 -17.08 -9.05 -24.72
C GLU A 75 -16.40 -8.47 -25.97
N ASP A 76 -16.50 -7.14 -26.17
CA ASP A 76 -15.92 -6.43 -27.33
C ASP A 76 -14.41 -6.19 -27.23
N GLY A 77 -13.79 -6.58 -26.12
CA GLY A 77 -12.38 -6.34 -25.81
C GLY A 77 -12.11 -5.01 -25.08
N VAL A 78 -11.16 -5.05 -24.15
CA VAL A 78 -10.85 -3.92 -23.23
C VAL A 78 -10.28 -2.68 -23.98
N LEU A 79 -9.78 -2.88 -25.20
CA LEU A 79 -9.22 -1.82 -26.06
C LEU A 79 -10.26 -1.15 -26.96
N ASP A 80 -11.54 -1.54 -26.87
CA ASP A 80 -12.60 -0.83 -27.58
C ASP A 80 -12.71 0.63 -27.08
N PRO A 81 -12.91 1.62 -27.97
CA PRO A 81 -12.96 3.03 -27.58
C PRO A 81 -13.99 3.37 -26.50
N GLN A 82 -15.14 2.69 -26.46
CA GLN A 82 -16.14 2.89 -25.41
C GLN A 82 -15.65 2.34 -24.07
N GLN A 83 -15.02 1.17 -24.08
CA GLN A 83 -14.48 0.54 -22.87
C GLN A 83 -13.29 1.32 -22.30
N ILE A 84 -12.41 1.85 -23.16
CA ILE A 84 -11.33 2.76 -22.75
C ILE A 84 -11.91 4.00 -22.04
N LYS A 85 -12.96 4.60 -22.60
CA LYS A 85 -13.62 5.76 -21.98
C LYS A 85 -14.22 5.42 -20.61
N TYR A 86 -14.86 4.25 -20.50
CA TYR A 86 -15.39 3.78 -19.22
C TYR A 86 -14.29 3.54 -18.19
N LEU A 87 -13.20 2.88 -18.59
CA LEU A 87 -12.07 2.59 -17.71
C LEU A 87 -11.37 3.88 -17.23
N ARG A 88 -11.27 4.90 -18.09
CA ARG A 88 -10.77 6.22 -17.72
C ARG A 88 -11.64 6.86 -16.64
N ALA A 89 -12.97 6.84 -16.83
CA ALA A 89 -13.90 7.37 -15.83
C ALA A 89 -13.78 6.62 -14.50
N LEU A 90 -13.72 5.28 -14.53
CA LEU A 90 -13.53 4.46 -13.33
C LEU A 90 -12.22 4.81 -12.59
N ARG A 91 -11.11 4.95 -13.32
CA ARG A 91 -9.82 5.35 -12.74
C ARG A 91 -9.93 6.72 -12.06
N ASP A 92 -10.54 7.69 -12.73
CA ASP A 92 -10.68 9.06 -12.23
C ASP A 92 -11.59 9.11 -10.99
N ASP A 93 -12.68 8.32 -10.97
CA ASP A 93 -13.56 8.17 -9.81
C ASP A 93 -12.84 7.55 -8.61
N LEU A 94 -11.99 6.54 -8.84
CA LEU A 94 -11.15 5.94 -7.79
C LEU A 94 -10.11 6.92 -7.26
N LEU A 95 -9.48 7.72 -8.13
CA LEU A 95 -8.52 8.76 -7.73
C LEU A 95 -9.18 9.91 -6.95
N ALA A 96 -10.47 10.16 -7.15
CA ALA A 96 -11.21 11.18 -6.39
C ALA A 96 -11.41 10.79 -4.91
N LEU A 97 -11.24 9.52 -4.55
CA LEU A 97 -11.38 9.05 -3.18
C LEU A 97 -10.17 9.47 -2.33
N LYS A 98 -10.40 10.24 -1.26
CA LYS A 98 -9.34 10.74 -0.36
C LYS A 98 -8.42 9.66 0.24
N ARG A 99 -8.86 8.40 0.27
CA ARG A 99 -8.10 7.28 0.85
C ARG A 99 -7.24 6.55 -0.20
N VAL A 100 -7.45 6.83 -1.48
CA VAL A 100 -6.69 6.22 -2.58
C VAL A 100 -5.46 7.09 -2.83
N ALA A 101 -4.27 6.51 -2.66
CA ALA A 101 -3.01 7.22 -2.90
C ALA A 101 -2.66 7.28 -4.40
N SER A 102 -2.91 6.20 -5.12
CA SER A 102 -2.66 6.09 -6.56
C SER A 102 -3.55 5.02 -7.19
N VAL A 103 -3.75 5.14 -8.50
CA VAL A 103 -4.42 4.12 -9.33
C VAL A 103 -3.55 3.93 -10.57
N THR A 104 -3.15 2.69 -10.83
CA THR A 104 -2.44 2.29 -12.04
C THR A 104 -3.39 1.49 -12.91
N SER A 105 -3.47 1.81 -14.19
CA SER A 105 -4.39 1.18 -15.14
C SER A 105 -3.68 0.80 -16.43
N ILE A 106 -4.30 -0.08 -17.22
CA ILE A 106 -3.80 -0.42 -18.57
C ILE A 106 -3.66 0.81 -19.49
N LEU A 107 -4.25 1.95 -19.12
CA LEU A 107 -4.23 3.18 -19.90
C LEU A 107 -2.97 4.02 -19.68
N ASP A 108 -2.37 3.94 -18.48
CA ASP A 108 -1.27 4.79 -18.03
C ASP A 108 0.08 4.06 -17.91
N VAL A 109 0.10 2.76 -18.20
CA VAL A 109 1.35 1.98 -18.27
C VAL A 109 2.16 2.30 -19.53
N PRO A 110 3.51 2.29 -19.43
CA PRO A 110 4.40 2.60 -20.54
C PRO A 110 4.44 1.49 -21.60
N LEU A 111 4.15 1.83 -22.84
CA LEU A 111 4.21 0.93 -23.99
C LEU A 111 5.57 1.09 -24.67
N PHE A 112 6.29 -0.01 -24.83
CA PHE A 112 7.63 -0.07 -25.38
C PHE A 112 7.67 -0.61 -26.81
N GLN A 113 6.62 -1.34 -27.21
CA GLN A 113 6.52 -1.95 -28.55
C GLN A 113 5.44 -1.28 -29.42
N SER A 114 4.76 -0.27 -28.91
CA SER A 114 3.60 0.36 -29.55
C SER A 114 3.74 1.89 -29.53
N PRO A 115 4.43 2.52 -30.51
CA PRO A 115 5.01 1.93 -31.73
C PRO A 115 6.42 1.33 -31.51
N PRO A 116 6.94 0.54 -32.47
CA PRO A 116 8.30 0.03 -32.39
C PRO A 116 9.32 1.17 -32.47
N LEU A 117 9.84 1.57 -31.32
CA LEU A 117 10.85 2.61 -31.18
C LEU A 117 12.26 2.04 -31.14
N SER A 118 13.24 2.84 -31.58
CA SER A 118 14.65 2.55 -31.32
C SER A 118 14.99 2.75 -29.83
N LEU A 119 16.07 2.13 -29.36
CA LEU A 119 16.51 2.23 -27.96
C LEU A 119 16.79 3.68 -27.53
N ILE A 120 17.18 4.53 -28.47
CA ILE A 120 17.45 5.96 -28.23
C ILE A 120 16.14 6.72 -28.01
N GLU A 121 15.10 6.40 -28.79
CA GLU A 121 13.78 7.05 -28.67
C GLU A 121 13.04 6.65 -27.39
N LEU A 122 13.32 5.46 -26.83
CA LEU A 122 12.79 5.02 -25.54
C LEU A 122 13.29 5.84 -24.35
N THR A 123 14.35 6.63 -24.51
CA THR A 123 14.85 7.52 -23.44
C THR A 123 14.01 8.80 -23.27
N GLY A 124 13.06 9.04 -24.18
CA GLY A 124 12.13 10.17 -24.12
C GLY A 124 10.94 9.93 -23.20
N ASP A 125 9.86 10.68 -23.45
CA ASP A 125 8.61 10.52 -22.70
C ASP A 125 8.03 9.10 -22.86
N ALA A 126 7.52 8.54 -21.77
CA ALA A 126 6.78 7.29 -21.81
C ALA A 126 5.60 7.38 -22.78
N ILE A 127 5.42 6.36 -23.62
CA ILE A 127 4.27 6.23 -24.51
C ILE A 127 3.17 5.48 -23.76
N THR A 128 1.94 5.98 -23.75
CA THR A 128 0.83 5.36 -23.05
C THR A 128 -0.43 5.44 -23.89
N ILE A 129 -1.48 4.71 -23.54
CA ILE A 129 -2.78 4.86 -24.20
C ILE A 129 -3.36 6.25 -23.90
N ASP A 130 -3.18 6.73 -22.67
CA ASP A 130 -3.78 7.97 -22.21
C ASP A 130 -3.17 9.23 -22.84
N ASN A 131 -1.88 9.20 -23.17
CA ASN A 131 -1.22 10.31 -23.86
C ASN A 131 -1.42 10.32 -25.39
N GLY A 132 -2.12 9.31 -25.92
CA GLY A 132 -2.47 9.20 -27.33
C GLY A 132 -1.28 9.01 -28.28
N LYS A 133 -0.06 8.77 -27.76
CA LYS A 133 1.14 8.51 -28.58
C LYS A 133 1.23 7.04 -29.02
N ALA A 134 0.44 6.15 -28.43
CA ALA A 134 0.46 4.73 -28.72
C ALA A 134 -0.34 4.35 -29.97
N ASP A 135 0.15 3.35 -30.69
CA ASP A 135 -0.56 2.76 -31.84
C ASP A 135 -1.43 1.58 -31.38
N MET A 136 -2.76 1.75 -31.47
CA MET A 136 -3.78 0.77 -31.07
C MET A 136 -3.62 -0.60 -31.72
N SER A 137 -3.03 -0.68 -32.92
CA SER A 137 -2.84 -1.95 -33.62
C SER A 137 -1.77 -2.85 -32.96
N PHE A 138 -0.80 -2.26 -32.25
CA PHE A 138 0.30 -2.99 -31.61
C PHE A 138 0.03 -3.32 -30.14
N ILE A 139 -0.82 -2.53 -29.45
CA ILE A 139 -1.10 -2.64 -28.01
C ILE A 139 -1.55 -4.05 -27.60
N ALA A 140 -2.51 -4.63 -28.34
CA ALA A 140 -3.01 -5.97 -28.02
C ALA A 140 -1.92 -7.05 -28.12
N GLY A 141 -0.97 -6.88 -29.05
CA GLY A 141 0.17 -7.78 -29.21
C GLY A 141 1.18 -7.65 -28.08
N GLU A 142 1.43 -6.42 -27.63
CA GLU A 142 2.34 -6.10 -26.53
C GLU A 142 1.83 -6.66 -25.19
N PHE A 143 0.57 -6.47 -24.84
CA PHE A 143 0.04 -7.02 -23.59
C PHE A 143 -0.03 -8.55 -23.56
N ARG A 144 -0.16 -9.22 -24.72
CA ARG A 144 -0.25 -10.69 -24.78
C ARG A 144 1.10 -11.39 -24.86
N ARG A 145 2.13 -10.73 -25.41
CA ARG A 145 3.43 -11.36 -25.74
C ARG A 145 4.62 -10.61 -25.19
N GLY A 146 4.43 -9.39 -24.68
CA GLY A 146 5.50 -8.55 -24.18
C GLY A 146 6.05 -9.13 -22.88
N PRO A 147 7.38 -9.20 -22.71
CA PRO A 147 8.02 -9.81 -21.54
C PRO A 147 7.72 -9.07 -20.21
N LEU A 148 7.19 -7.85 -20.29
CA LEU A 148 6.84 -7.03 -19.13
C LEU A 148 5.39 -7.21 -18.67
N TYR A 149 4.53 -7.75 -19.55
CA TYR A 149 3.08 -7.80 -19.36
C TYR A 149 2.48 -9.21 -19.44
N ALA A 150 3.20 -10.16 -20.04
CA ALA A 150 2.78 -11.56 -20.22
C ALA A 150 3.24 -12.48 -19.09
#